data_AF-A0A512B6T0-F1
#
_entry.id   AF-A0A512B6T0-F1
#
_cell.length_a   1.000
_cell.length_b   1.000
_cell.length_c   1.000
_cell.angle_alpha   90.00
_cell.angle_beta   90.00
_cell.angle_gamma   90.00
#
_symmetry.space_group_name_H-M   'P 1'
#
loop_
_entity.id
_entity.type
_entity.pdbx_description
1 polymer ?
#
loop_
_entity_poly.entity_id
_entity_poly.type
_entity_poly.pdbx_seq_one_letter_code
_entity_poly.pdbx_strand_id
1 'polypeptide(L)'
;MSFTLQIESTVKLLILRAFKKAVMENDLREKRVKSYSVMRSVLDYTMGILYLAAAAFLFFAEKFGFEMDNFDITFRYMFGGICALYGGWRIYRGFKKDYY
;
A
#
# COMPACT_ATOMS: atom_id res chain seq x y z
N MET A 1 38.56 46.65 -2.48
CA MET A 1 38.69 45.18 -2.70
C MET A 1 37.91 44.34 -1.68
N SER A 2 37.79 44.73 -0.40
CA SER A 2 36.98 43.98 0.59
C SER A 2 35.47 43.90 0.31
N PHE A 3 34.86 44.92 -0.32
CA PHE A 3 33.40 44.98 -0.49
C PHE A 3 32.87 43.99 -1.54
N THR A 4 33.60 43.76 -2.62
CA THR A 4 33.24 42.79 -3.67
C THR A 4 33.32 41.34 -3.17
N LEU A 5 34.29 41.02 -2.29
CA LEU A 5 34.41 39.70 -1.66
C LEU A 5 33.26 39.42 -0.66
N GLN A 6 32.78 40.45 0.03
CA GLN A 6 31.63 40.36 0.95
C GLN A 6 30.32 40.06 0.19
N ILE A 7 30.17 40.64 -1.01
CA ILE A 7 29.00 40.42 -1.87
C ILE A 7 29.01 38.99 -2.43
N GLU A 8 30.14 38.51 -2.96
CA GLU A 8 30.22 37.14 -3.49
C GLU A 8 29.93 36.06 -2.44
N SER A 9 30.42 36.24 -1.22
CA SER A 9 30.19 35.30 -0.11
C SER A 9 28.71 35.27 0.30
N THR A 10 28.05 36.42 0.35
CA THR A 10 26.62 36.51 0.68
C THR A 10 25.75 35.89 -0.42
N VAL A 11 26.08 36.13 -1.69
CA VAL A 11 25.38 35.55 -2.85
C VAL A 11 25.55 34.03 -2.89
N LYS A 12 26.77 33.52 -2.69
CA LYS A 12 27.02 32.06 -2.60
C LYS A 12 26.24 31.43 -1.46
N LEU A 13 26.16 32.07 -0.30
CA LEU A 13 25.39 31.58 0.85
C LEU A 13 23.89 31.52 0.55
N LEU A 14 23.34 32.53 -0.16
CA LEU A 14 21.95 32.57 -0.59
C LEU A 14 21.62 31.46 -1.60
N ILE A 15 22.47 31.27 -2.61
CA ILE A 15 22.31 30.22 -3.62
C ILE A 15 22.39 28.83 -2.97
N LEU A 16 23.37 28.61 -2.08
CA LEU A 16 23.51 27.35 -1.35
C LEU A 16 22.28 27.04 -0.49
N ARG A 17 21.72 28.05 0.19
CA ARG A 17 20.50 27.90 0.99
C ARG A 17 19.29 27.58 0.12
N ALA A 18 19.13 28.25 -1.03
CA ALA A 18 18.04 27.99 -1.96
C ALA A 18 18.12 26.57 -2.56
N PHE A 19 19.32 26.16 -2.99
CA PHE A 19 19.56 24.81 -3.51
C PHE A 19 19.31 23.74 -2.45
N LYS A 20 19.84 23.92 -1.23
CA LYS A 20 19.63 22.97 -0.13
C LYS A 20 18.14 22.86 0.24
N LYS A 21 17.39 23.97 0.19
CA LYS A 21 15.94 23.96 0.43
C LYS A 21 15.20 23.18 -0.66
N ALA A 22 15.52 23.39 -1.94
CA ALA A 22 14.91 22.67 -3.05
C ALA A 22 15.18 21.15 -3.01
N VAL A 23 16.41 20.75 -2.66
CA VAL A 23 16.78 19.33 -2.49
C VAL A 23 16.02 18.71 -1.31
N MET A 24 15.95 19.40 -0.17
CA MET A 24 15.19 18.93 1.00
C MET A 24 13.70 18.77 0.69
N GLU A 25 13.11 19.71 -0.05
CA GLU A 25 11.69 19.66 -0.43
C GLU A 25 11.39 18.49 -1.38
N ASN A 26 12.29 18.21 -2.32
CA ASN A 26 12.19 17.04 -3.20
C ASN A 26 12.32 15.72 -2.43
N ASP A 27 13.31 15.58 -1.54
CA ASP A 27 13.51 14.36 -0.73
C ASP A 27 12.30 14.08 0.17
N LEU A 28 11.71 15.12 0.77
CA LEU A 28 10.48 15.00 1.55
C LEU A 28 9.29 14.58 0.67
N ARG A 29 9.17 15.15 -0.54
CA ARG A 29 8.11 14.80 -1.49
C ARG A 29 8.23 13.34 -1.95
N GLU A 30 9.43 12.87 -2.27
CA GLU A 30 9.70 11.49 -2.65
C GLU A 30 9.39 10.51 -1.51
N LYS A 31 9.82 10.81 -0.28
CA LYS A 31 9.49 10.02 0.91
C LYS A 31 7.99 9.91 1.16
N ARG A 32 7.24 11.00 0.94
CA ARG A 32 5.77 11.00 1.05
C ARG A 32 5.12 10.15 -0.03
N VAL A 33 5.57 10.24 -1.28
CA VAL A 33 5.03 9.44 -2.40
C VAL A 33 5.35 7.95 -2.19
N LYS A 34 6.55 7.61 -1.72
CA LYS A 34 6.95 6.23 -1.41
C LYS A 34 6.12 5.65 -0.27
N SER A 35 5.90 6.40 0.81
CA SER A 35 5.05 5.93 1.92
C SER A 35 3.58 5.75 1.49
N TYR A 36 3.06 6.65 0.65
CA TYR A 36 1.71 6.54 0.12
C TYR A 36 1.52 5.31 -0.79
N SER A 37 2.52 4.99 -1.62
CA SER A 37 2.45 3.82 -2.51
C SER A 37 2.50 2.50 -1.73
N VAL A 38 3.34 2.43 -0.69
CA VAL A 38 3.41 1.27 0.21
C VAL A 38 2.09 1.11 0.97
N MET A 39 1.56 2.18 1.56
CA MET A 39 0.29 2.13 2.29
C MET A 39 -0.87 1.69 1.39
N ARG A 40 -0.92 2.19 0.16
CA ARG A 40 -1.94 1.77 -0.81
C ARG A 40 -1.81 0.30 -1.19
N SER A 41 -0.59 -0.20 -1.34
CA SER A 41 -0.35 -1.61 -1.62
C SER A 41 -0.77 -2.49 -0.44
N VAL A 42 -0.41 -2.11 0.80
CA VAL A 42 -0.81 -2.82 2.03
C VAL A 42 -2.33 -2.90 2.17
N LEU A 43 -3.05 -1.83 1.86
CA LEU A 43 -4.52 -1.83 1.85
C LEU A 43 -5.09 -2.82 0.82
N ASP A 44 -4.53 -2.88 -0.38
CA ASP A 44 -4.95 -3.84 -1.40
C ASP A 44 -4.71 -5.31 -0.97
N TYR A 45 -3.59 -5.58 -0.28
CA TYR A 45 -3.32 -6.89 0.31
C TYR A 45 -4.28 -7.22 1.44
N THR A 46 -4.53 -6.25 2.33
CA THR A 46 -5.42 -6.42 3.48
C THR A 46 -6.80 -6.84 3.02
N MET A 47 -7.35 -6.18 2.00
CA MET A 47 -8.65 -6.54 1.43
C MET A 47 -8.62 -7.95 0.81
N GLY A 48 -7.55 -8.32 0.10
CA GLY A 48 -7.39 -9.68 -0.42
C GLY A 48 -7.36 -10.75 0.68
N ILE A 49 -6.65 -10.49 1.78
CA ILE A 49 -6.58 -11.38 2.95
C ILE A 49 -7.95 -11.49 3.62
N LEU A 50 -8.69 -10.39 3.76
CA LEU A 50 -10.05 -10.41 4.31
C LEU A 50 -11.00 -11.27 3.47
N TYR A 51 -10.92 -11.18 2.13
CA TYR A 51 -11.73 -12.04 1.25
C TYR A 51 -11.35 -13.52 1.36
N LEU A 52 -10.06 -13.84 1.45
CA LEU A 52 -9.62 -15.22 1.69
C LEU A 52 -10.03 -15.73 3.08
N ALA A 53 -9.92 -14.90 4.11
CA ALA A 53 -10.36 -15.23 5.46
C ALA A 53 -11.86 -15.50 5.51
N ALA A 54 -12.67 -14.66 4.85
CA ALA A 54 -14.11 -14.87 4.73
C ALA A 54 -14.45 -16.16 3.96
N ALA A 55 -13.76 -16.43 2.85
CA ALA A 55 -13.94 -17.66 2.09
C ALA A 55 -13.58 -18.90 2.92
N ALA A 56 -12.43 -18.88 3.61
CA ALA A 56 -12.01 -19.94 4.50
C ALA A 56 -13.02 -20.12 5.65
N PHE A 57 -13.48 -19.04 6.26
CA PHE A 57 -14.48 -19.08 7.31
C PHE A 57 -15.78 -19.74 6.82
N LEU A 58 -16.25 -19.41 5.62
CA LEU A 58 -17.46 -20.03 5.04
C LEU A 58 -17.29 -21.51 4.69
N PHE A 59 -16.08 -21.95 4.30
CA PHE A 59 -15.80 -23.37 4.08
C PHE A 59 -15.65 -24.15 5.39
N PHE A 60 -14.98 -23.56 6.39
CA PHE A 60 -14.78 -24.19 7.70
C PHE A 60 -16.01 -24.11 8.61
N ALA A 61 -16.97 -23.22 8.33
CA ALA A 61 -18.23 -23.12 9.08
C ALA A 61 -19.01 -24.45 9.13
N GLU A 62 -18.96 -25.25 8.05
CA GLU A 62 -19.54 -26.62 8.05
C GLU A 62 -18.85 -27.52 9.06
N LYS A 63 -17.52 -27.47 9.12
CA LYS A 63 -16.74 -28.31 10.05
C LYS A 63 -16.94 -27.92 11.51
N PHE A 64 -17.32 -26.68 11.77
CA PHE A 64 -17.64 -26.20 13.12
C PHE A 64 -19.09 -26.50 13.54
N GLY A 65 -19.89 -27.16 12.70
CA GLY A 65 -21.27 -27.54 13.04
C GLY A 65 -22.25 -26.37 13.07
N PHE A 66 -21.90 -25.24 12.44
CA PHE A 66 -22.88 -24.18 12.15
C PHE A 66 -23.73 -24.65 10.97
N GLU A 67 -24.77 -25.44 11.25
CA GLU A 67 -25.83 -25.73 10.30
C GLU A 67 -26.56 -24.42 9.99
N MET A 68 -26.09 -23.73 8.94
CA MET A 68 -26.78 -22.58 8.39
C MET A 68 -27.95 -23.07 7.54
N ASP A 69 -28.95 -23.67 8.19
CA ASP A 69 -30.15 -24.24 7.54
C ASP A 69 -30.94 -23.21 6.71
N ASN A 70 -30.75 -21.92 7.00
CA ASN A 70 -31.36 -20.81 6.26
C ASN A 70 -30.58 -20.40 5.00
N PHE A 71 -29.36 -20.91 4.79
CA PHE A 71 -28.54 -20.60 3.63
C PHE A 71 -28.32 -21.85 2.79
N ASP A 72 -28.82 -21.80 1.56
CA ASP A 72 -28.60 -22.85 0.58
C ASP A 72 -27.09 -23.15 0.45
N ILE A 73 -26.73 -24.42 0.62
CA ILE A 73 -25.35 -24.93 0.48
C ILE A 73 -24.73 -24.42 -0.82
N THR A 74 -25.52 -24.34 -1.90
CA THR A 74 -25.08 -23.84 -3.20
C THR A 74 -24.57 -22.40 -3.10
N PHE A 75 -25.30 -21.53 -2.40
CA PHE A 75 -24.90 -20.13 -2.23
C PHE A 75 -23.62 -20.01 -1.41
N ARG A 76 -23.47 -20.79 -0.34
CA ARG A 76 -22.29 -20.74 0.54
C ARG A 76 -21.01 -21.14 -0.19
N TYR A 77 -21.06 -22.24 -0.94
CA TYR A 77 -19.92 -22.73 -1.73
C TYR A 77 -19.59 -21.81 -2.90
N MET A 78 -20.61 -21.28 -3.60
CA MET A 78 -20.41 -20.39 -4.73
C MET A 78 -19.85 -19.03 -4.29
N PHE A 79 -20.37 -18.45 -3.21
CA PHE A 79 -19.87 -17.20 -2.65
C PHE A 79 -18.48 -17.35 -2.04
N GLY A 80 -18.23 -18.45 -1.32
CA GLY A 80 -16.92 -18.81 -0.80
C GLY A 80 -15.89 -19.01 -1.92
N GLY A 81 -16.27 -19.70 -3.00
CA GLY A 81 -15.43 -19.92 -4.17
C GLY A 81 -15.05 -18.63 -4.89
N ILE A 82 -16.01 -17.72 -5.11
CA ILE A 82 -15.74 -16.41 -5.72
C ILE A 82 -14.84 -15.56 -4.83
N CYS A 83 -15.08 -15.53 -3.51
CA CYS A 83 -14.23 -14.82 -2.56
C CYS A 83 -12.81 -15.40 -2.49
N ALA A 84 -12.67 -16.73 -2.56
CA ALA A 84 -11.38 -17.40 -2.61
C ALA A 84 -10.61 -17.06 -3.89
N LEU A 85 -11.25 -17.18 -5.05
CA LEU A 85 -10.64 -16.86 -6.34
C LEU A 85 -10.25 -15.38 -6.44
N TYR A 86 -11.16 -14.47 -6.07
CA TYR A 86 -10.91 -13.03 -6.14
C TYR A 86 -9.88 -12.55 -5.12
N GLY A 87 -9.96 -13.05 -3.87
CA GLY A 87 -8.98 -12.77 -2.82
C GLY A 87 -7.59 -13.31 -3.16
N GLY A 88 -7.53 -14.53 -3.69
CA GLY A 88 -6.28 -15.13 -4.17
C GLY A 88 -5.65 -14.34 -5.33
N TRP A 89 -6.45 -13.94 -6.32
CA TRP A 89 -5.98 -13.09 -7.42
C TRP A 89 -5.46 -11.72 -6.96
N ARG A 90 -6.12 -11.11 -5.97
CA ARG A 90 -5.70 -9.85 -5.35
C ARG A 90 -4.34 -9.98 -4.66
N ILE A 91 -4.11 -11.06 -3.93
CA ILE A 91 -2.84 -11.34 -3.26
C ILE A 91 -1.74 -11.68 -4.26
N TYR A 92 -2.03 -12.50 -5.28
CA TYR A 92 -1.09 -12.84 -6.36
C TYR A 92 -0.59 -11.61 -7.10
N ARG A 93 -1.50 -10.67 -7.45
CA ARG A 93 -1.13 -9.39 -8.06
C ARG A 93 -0.33 -8.48 -7.12
N GLY A 94 -0.57 -8.59 -5.83
CA GLY A 94 0.21 -7.88 -4.84
C GLY A 94 1.65 -8.38 -4.83
N PHE A 95 1.87 -9.69 -4.62
CA PHE A 95 3.21 -10.27 -4.46
C PHE A 95 4.15 -10.00 -5.63
N LYS A 96 3.59 -9.89 -6.84
CA LYS A 96 4.39 -9.59 -8.04
C LYS A 96 4.94 -8.15 -8.10
N LYS A 97 4.52 -7.26 -7.19
CA LYS A 97 5.21 -6.00 -6.92
C LYS A 97 6.32 -6.25 -5.90
N ASP A 98 7.32 -7.02 -6.31
CA ASP A 98 8.65 -6.90 -5.70
C ASP A 98 9.13 -5.48 -5.99
N TYR A 99 9.09 -4.65 -4.96
CA TYR A 99 9.75 -3.35 -4.92
C TYR A 99 11.26 -3.60 -5.04
N TYR A 100 11.77 -3.62 -6.26
CA TYR A 100 13.17 -3.31 -6.54
C TYR A 100 13.38 -1.79 -6.43
#